data_AF-A0A8C3AKI0-F1
#
_entry.id   AF-A0A8C3AKI0-F1
#
_cell.length_a   1.000
_cell.length_b   1.000
_cell.length_c   1.000
_cell.angle_alpha   90.00
_cell.angle_beta   90.00
_cell.angle_gamma   90.00
#
_symmetry.space_group_name_H-M   'P 1'
#
loop_
_entity.id
_entity.type
_entity.pdbx_description
1 polymer ?
#
loop_
_entity_poly.entity_id
_entity_poly.type
_entity_poly.pdbx_seq_one_letter_code
_entity_poly.pdbx_strand_id
1 'polypeptide(L)'
;CTWRAYSSAETFACTNQVWWTWEVEDVFKNVKKGEKHALKNYAKKMHQQIDELVKRITQPMKINDRRKINTVLIIDVHARDIVDSFVIMDAQEFEWESQLRFYWIREHDNLFVRQCSAAFSYGYEYMGLNGRLVITPLTDRIYLTITQV
;
A
#
# COMPACT_ATOMS: atom_id res chain seq x y z
N CYS A 1 5.05 13.79 -10.46
CA CYS A 1 5.29 12.40 -10.92
C CYS A 1 6.73 12.11 -11.37
N THR A 2 7.75 12.80 -10.83
CA THR A 2 9.18 12.66 -11.22
C THR A 2 10.01 11.80 -10.25
N TRP A 3 9.60 11.67 -8.99
CA TRP A 3 10.33 10.92 -7.95
C TRP A 3 10.33 9.39 -8.13
N ARG A 4 9.35 8.85 -8.87
CA ARG A 4 9.19 7.40 -9.10
C ARG A 4 10.30 6.78 -9.98
N ALA A 5 11.11 7.60 -10.66
CA ALA A 5 12.11 7.14 -11.62
C ALA A 5 13.53 6.98 -11.02
N TYR A 6 13.84 7.68 -9.92
CA TYR A 6 15.21 7.79 -9.38
C TYR A 6 15.51 6.82 -8.22
N SER A 7 14.49 6.23 -7.60
CA SER A 7 14.66 5.31 -6.47
C SER A 7 14.79 3.84 -6.91
N SER A 8 15.44 3.03 -6.07
CA SER A 8 15.39 1.56 -6.20
C SER A 8 13.93 1.09 -6.09
N ALA A 9 13.59 -0.01 -6.74
CA ALA A 9 12.20 -0.48 -6.79
C ALA A 9 11.63 -0.80 -5.41
N GLU A 10 12.48 -1.29 -4.51
CA GLU A 10 12.12 -1.67 -3.15
C GLU A 10 11.91 -0.47 -2.26
N THR A 11 12.85 0.48 -2.24
CA THR A 11 12.69 1.74 -1.51
C THR A 11 11.44 2.46 -1.99
N PHE A 12 11.18 2.45 -3.30
CA PHE A 12 9.97 3.03 -3.85
C PHE A 12 8.69 2.33 -3.33
N ALA A 13 8.66 1.00 -3.32
CA ALA A 13 7.51 0.23 -2.82
C ALA A 13 7.27 0.42 -1.31
N CYS A 14 8.33 0.53 -0.50
CA CYS A 14 8.22 0.81 0.94
C CYS A 14 7.67 2.22 1.19
N THR A 15 8.21 3.24 0.51
CA THR A 15 7.71 4.61 0.62
C THR A 15 6.25 4.72 0.18
N ASN A 16 5.86 4.00 -0.88
CA ASN A 16 4.47 3.97 -1.33
C ASN A 16 3.53 3.37 -0.27
N GLN A 17 3.95 2.30 0.41
CA GLN A 17 3.16 1.68 1.49
C GLN A 17 3.06 2.58 2.74
N VAL A 18 4.14 3.29 3.10
CA VAL A 18 4.10 4.29 4.18
C VAL A 18 3.13 5.42 3.83
N TRP A 19 3.22 5.93 2.60
CA TRP A 19 2.37 7.01 2.12
C TRP A 19 0.89 6.61 2.11
N TRP A 20 0.59 5.42 1.59
CA TRP A 20 -0.76 4.87 1.58
C TRP A 20 -1.31 4.69 3.00
N THR A 21 -0.52 4.14 3.93
CA THR A 21 -0.91 3.99 5.34
C THR A 21 -1.31 5.34 5.93
N TRP A 22 -0.53 6.39 5.68
CA TRP A 22 -0.81 7.73 6.16
C TRP A 22 -2.06 8.35 5.52
N GLU A 23 -2.24 8.22 4.21
CA GLU A 23 -3.42 8.75 3.50
C GLU A 23 -4.72 8.10 3.99
N VAL A 24 -4.72 6.78 4.21
CA VAL A 24 -5.90 6.06 4.69
C VAL A 24 -6.25 6.48 6.13
N GLU A 25 -5.26 6.63 7.01
CA GLU A 25 -5.51 7.15 8.36
C GLU A 25 -6.05 8.58 8.37
N ASP A 26 -5.57 9.45 7.48
CA ASP A 26 -6.10 10.81 7.34
C ASP A 26 -7.56 10.80 6.86
N VAL A 27 -7.87 9.95 5.87
CA VAL A 27 -9.24 9.74 5.40
C VAL A 27 -10.14 9.25 6.54
N PHE A 28 -9.69 8.28 7.37
CA PHE A 28 -10.45 7.85 8.54
C PHE A 28 -10.67 8.96 9.56
N LYS A 29 -9.67 9.83 9.79
CA LYS A 29 -9.83 11.01 10.66
C LYS A 29 -10.88 11.97 10.11
N ASN A 30 -10.92 12.18 8.79
CA ASN A 30 -11.89 13.08 8.14
C ASN A 30 -13.31 12.49 8.14
N VAL A 31 -13.45 11.17 7.97
CA VAL A 31 -14.72 10.46 8.15
C VAL A 31 -15.23 10.63 9.59
N LYS A 32 -14.36 10.45 10.61
CA LYS A 32 -14.72 10.68 12.03
C LYS A 32 -15.13 12.13 12.33
N LYS A 33 -14.62 13.11 11.58
CA LYS A 33 -15.00 14.52 11.68
C LYS A 33 -16.34 14.86 11.01
N GLY A 34 -16.95 13.91 10.28
CA GLY A 34 -18.28 14.06 9.67
C GLY A 34 -18.30 14.02 8.14
N GLU A 35 -17.15 13.91 7.46
CA GLU A 35 -17.11 13.81 6.00
C GLU A 35 -17.35 12.37 5.52
N LYS A 36 -18.62 11.94 5.48
CA LYS A 36 -19.02 10.59 5.07
C LYS A 36 -18.58 10.19 3.64
N HIS A 37 -18.27 11.15 2.78
CA HIS A 37 -17.85 10.90 1.40
C HIS A 37 -16.32 10.90 1.20
N ALA A 38 -15.52 11.18 2.23
CA ALA A 38 -14.07 11.27 2.12
C ALA A 38 -13.46 9.96 1.57
N LEU A 39 -13.92 8.81 2.10
CA LEU A 39 -13.44 7.49 1.66
C LEU A 39 -13.81 7.17 0.20
N LYS A 40 -15.03 7.50 -0.21
CA LYS A 40 -15.47 7.30 -1.60
C LYS A 40 -14.71 8.19 -2.59
N ASN A 41 -14.40 9.42 -2.19
CA ASN A 41 -13.59 10.34 -2.99
C ASN A 41 -12.14 9.83 -3.10
N TYR A 42 -11.59 9.31 -2.02
CA TYR A 42 -10.25 8.70 -2.01
C TYR A 42 -10.18 7.45 -2.92
N ALA A 43 -11.17 6.55 -2.82
CA ALA A 43 -11.27 5.39 -3.69
C ALA A 43 -11.30 5.79 -5.18
N LYS A 44 -12.08 6.83 -5.54
CA LYS A 44 -12.12 7.36 -6.91
C LYS A 44 -10.77 7.93 -7.37
N LYS A 45 -10.04 8.62 -6.49
CA LYS A 45 -8.69 9.11 -6.76
C LYS A 45 -7.71 7.96 -7.03
N MET A 46 -7.77 6.89 -6.23
CA MET A 46 -6.94 5.69 -6.45
C MET A 46 -7.23 5.02 -7.78
N HIS A 47 -8.50 4.87 -8.16
CA HIS A 47 -8.89 4.33 -9.47
C HIS A 47 -8.28 5.13 -10.62
N GLN A 48 -8.37 6.46 -10.56
CA GLN A 48 -7.77 7.33 -11.59
C GLN A 48 -6.25 7.18 -11.67
N GLN A 49 -5.55 7.08 -10.53
CA GLN A 49 -4.11 6.87 -10.50
C GLN A 49 -3.70 5.52 -11.10
N ILE A 50 -4.48 4.46 -10.84
CA ILE A 50 -4.25 3.13 -11.43
C ILE A 50 -4.49 3.19 -12.94
N ASP A 51 -5.56 3.83 -13.41
CA ASP A 51 -5.83 3.98 -14.85
C ASP A 51 -4.69 4.72 -15.58
N GLU A 52 -4.13 5.76 -14.96
CA GLU A 52 -2.95 6.46 -15.49
C GLU A 52 -1.71 5.54 -15.54
N LEU A 53 -1.48 4.73 -14.50
CA LEU A 53 -0.39 3.77 -14.47
C LEU A 53 -0.54 2.69 -15.53
N VAL A 54 -1.76 2.15 -15.71
CA VAL A 54 -2.06 1.15 -16.75
C VAL A 54 -1.80 1.73 -18.14
N LYS A 55 -2.28 2.94 -18.42
CA LYS A 55 -1.99 3.64 -19.70
C LYS A 55 -0.51 3.81 -19.94
N ARG A 56 0.27 4.10 -18.89
CA ARG A 56 1.73 4.27 -18.98
C ARG A 56 2.46 2.95 -19.30
N ILE A 57 2.00 1.82 -18.77
CA ILE A 57 2.61 0.50 -19.06
C ILE A 57 2.40 0.08 -20.52
N THR A 58 1.28 0.48 -21.13
CA THR A 58 0.97 0.21 -22.54
C THR A 58 1.91 0.95 -23.51
N GLN A 59 2.56 2.03 -23.07
CA GLN A 59 3.54 2.76 -23.87
C GLN A 59 4.90 2.01 -23.94
N PRO A 60 5.70 2.24 -24.99
CA PRO A 60 7.04 1.65 -25.08
C PRO A 60 7.94 2.20 -23.96
N MET A 61 8.47 1.31 -23.14
CA MET A 61 9.37 1.63 -22.02
C MET A 61 10.51 0.60 -21.94
N LYS A 62 11.58 0.93 -21.21
CA LYS A 62 12.66 -0.01 -20.91
C LYS A 62 12.13 -1.17 -20.06
N ILE A 63 12.71 -2.37 -20.26
CA ILE A 63 12.32 -3.61 -19.55
C ILE A 63 12.37 -3.44 -18.03
N ASN A 64 13.41 -2.78 -17.50
CA ASN A 64 13.55 -2.56 -16.06
C ASN A 64 12.48 -1.63 -15.50
N ASP A 65 12.13 -0.56 -16.22
CA ASP A 65 11.10 0.38 -15.79
C ASP A 65 9.71 -0.27 -15.84
N ARG A 66 9.46 -1.12 -16.84
CA ARG A 66 8.24 -1.92 -16.91
C ARG A 66 8.12 -2.88 -15.73
N ARG A 67 9.19 -3.57 -15.34
CA ARG A 67 9.21 -4.47 -14.16
C ARG A 67 8.92 -3.70 -12.87
N LYS A 68 9.57 -2.54 -12.68
CA LYS A 68 9.33 -1.66 -11.52
C LYS A 68 7.87 -1.24 -11.42
N ILE A 69 7.30 -0.75 -12.52
CA ILE A 69 5.91 -0.28 -12.53
C ILE A 69 4.94 -1.43 -12.33
N ASN A 70 5.21 -2.62 -12.88
CA ASN A 70 4.36 -3.80 -12.66
C ASN A 70 4.31 -4.20 -11.18
N THR A 71 5.46 -4.22 -10.49
CA THR A 71 5.51 -4.50 -9.05
C THR A 71 4.69 -3.50 -8.24
N VAL A 72 4.76 -2.21 -8.60
CA VAL A 72 3.99 -1.16 -7.94
C VAL A 72 2.50 -1.29 -8.22
N LEU A 73 2.13 -1.58 -9.48
CA LEU A 73 0.74 -1.76 -9.88
C LEU A 73 0.06 -2.87 -9.08
N ILE A 74 0.76 -3.99 -8.84
CA ILE A 74 0.23 -5.09 -8.02
C ILE A 74 -0.10 -4.61 -6.59
N ILE A 75 0.77 -3.78 -6.00
CA ILE A 75 0.56 -3.22 -4.65
C ILE A 75 -0.60 -2.22 -4.66
N ASP A 76 -0.64 -1.32 -5.65
CA ASP A 76 -1.68 -0.29 -5.76
C ASP A 76 -3.07 -0.90 -6.00
N VAL A 77 -3.17 -1.97 -6.81
CA VAL A 77 -4.42 -2.70 -7.05
C VAL A 77 -4.92 -3.35 -5.76
N HIS A 78 -4.03 -4.01 -5.02
CA HIS A 78 -4.38 -4.61 -3.72
C HIS A 78 -4.82 -3.54 -2.71
N ALA A 79 -4.09 -2.43 -2.62
CA ALA A 79 -4.43 -1.29 -1.76
C ALA A 79 -5.81 -0.70 -2.10
N ARG A 80 -6.15 -0.60 -3.40
CA ARG A 80 -7.48 -0.18 -3.86
C ARG A 80 -8.55 -1.17 -3.39
N ASP A 81 -8.33 -2.47 -3.57
CA ASP A 81 -9.32 -3.50 -3.20
C ASP A 81 -9.66 -3.45 -1.70
N ILE A 82 -8.65 -3.16 -0.84
CA ILE A 82 -8.85 -2.91 0.60
C ILE A 82 -9.69 -1.64 0.84
N VAL A 83 -9.38 -0.54 0.15
CA VAL A 83 -10.13 0.71 0.31
C VAL A 83 -11.58 0.56 -0.15
N ASP A 84 -11.81 -0.16 -1.24
CA ASP A 84 -13.16 -0.46 -1.74
C ASP A 84 -13.94 -1.33 -0.75
N SER A 85 -13.30 -2.28 -0.06
CA SER A 85 -13.97 -3.06 0.99
C SER A 85 -14.40 -2.18 2.17
N PHE A 86 -13.60 -1.19 2.55
CA PHE A 86 -13.96 -0.23 3.61
C PHE A 86 -15.14 0.67 3.25
N VAL A 87 -15.34 1.00 1.97
CA VAL A 87 -16.50 1.79 1.50
C VAL A 87 -17.81 1.02 1.69
N ILE A 88 -17.76 -0.32 1.57
CA ILE A 88 -18.94 -1.18 1.62
C ILE A 88 -19.30 -1.57 3.06
N MET A 89 -18.31 -1.87 3.90
CA MET A 89 -18.52 -2.51 5.21
C MET A 89 -18.51 -1.56 6.42
N ASP A 90 -18.49 -0.24 6.20
CA ASP A 90 -18.33 0.78 7.26
C ASP A 90 -17.09 0.45 8.14
N ALA A 91 -15.92 0.76 7.57
CA ALA A 91 -14.59 0.46 8.07
C ALA A 91 -14.50 0.07 9.56
N GLN A 92 -14.51 -1.23 9.83
CA GLN A 92 -14.29 -1.73 11.17
C GLN A 92 -12.83 -1.55 11.55
N GLU A 93 -12.58 -1.11 12.77
CA GLU A 93 -11.22 -0.91 13.30
C GLU A 93 -10.36 -2.17 13.13
N PHE A 94 -10.96 -3.35 13.33
CA PHE A 94 -10.27 -4.63 13.15
C PHE A 94 -9.83 -4.92 11.71
N GLU A 95 -10.66 -4.62 10.71
CA GLU A 95 -10.30 -4.88 9.31
C GLU A 95 -9.11 -4.02 8.86
N TRP A 96 -9.04 -2.77 9.34
CA TRP A 96 -7.87 -1.91 9.14
C TRP A 96 -6.65 -2.42 9.91
N GLU A 97 -6.82 -2.80 11.18
CA GLU A 97 -5.73 -3.33 12.02
C GLU A 97 -5.14 -4.63 11.48
N SER A 98 -5.94 -5.44 10.76
CA SER A 98 -5.52 -6.70 10.15
C SER A 98 -4.56 -6.55 8.96
N GLN A 99 -4.49 -5.35 8.37
CA GLN A 99 -3.61 -5.06 7.23
C GLN A 99 -2.17 -4.76 7.68
N LEU A 100 -1.21 -5.06 6.80
CA LEU A 100 0.18 -4.68 7.00
C LEU A 100 0.34 -3.16 6.84
N ARG A 101 0.77 -2.49 7.91
CA ARG A 101 0.91 -1.03 7.95
C ARG A 101 2.35 -0.63 8.22
N PHE A 102 2.80 0.38 7.48
CA PHE A 102 4.19 0.80 7.47
C PHE A 102 4.30 2.18 8.11
N TYR A 103 5.05 2.26 9.21
CA TYR A 103 5.23 3.47 9.99
C TYR A 103 6.70 3.87 10.00
N TRP A 104 6.97 5.10 9.55
CA TRP A 104 8.29 5.70 9.73
C TRP A 104 8.37 6.36 11.11
N ILE A 105 9.14 5.78 12.04
CA ILE A 105 9.31 6.33 13.38
C ILE A 105 10.54 7.24 13.39
N ARG A 106 10.30 8.56 13.46
CA ARG A 106 11.35 9.59 13.44
C ARG A 106 12.36 9.47 14.58
N GLU A 107 11.91 9.02 15.76
CA GLU A 107 12.77 8.89 16.94
C GLU A 107 13.86 7.82 16.77
N HIS A 108 13.55 6.76 16.02
CA HIS A 108 14.45 5.63 15.79
C HIS A 108 15.08 5.65 14.39
N ASP A 109 14.69 6.63 13.56
CA ASP A 109 15.01 6.74 12.13
C ASP A 109 14.86 5.42 11.37
N ASN A 110 13.82 4.66 11.71
CA ASN A 110 13.62 3.29 11.24
C ASN A 110 12.16 3.06 10.80
N LEU A 111 11.99 2.19 9.82
CA LEU A 111 10.70 1.75 9.33
C LEU A 111 10.20 0.58 10.18
N PHE A 112 8.99 0.72 10.72
CA PHE A 112 8.31 -0.32 11.48
C PHE A 112 7.10 -0.83 10.71
N VAL A 113 6.93 -2.14 10.67
CA VAL A 113 5.76 -2.81 10.13
C VAL A 113 4.89 -3.24 11.29
N ARG A 114 3.61 -2.89 11.26
CA ARG A 114 2.63 -3.28 12.27
C ARG A 114 1.48 -4.04 11.62
N GLN A 115 1.03 -5.08 12.30
CA GLN A 115 -0.14 -5.86 11.93
C GLN A 115 -0.80 -6.37 13.21
N CYS A 116 -2.06 -6.04 13.44
CA CYS A 116 -2.76 -6.31 14.69
C CYS A 116 -1.91 -5.90 15.92
N SER A 117 -1.64 -6.83 16.84
CA SER A 117 -0.79 -6.63 18.02
C SER A 117 0.71 -6.77 17.75
N ALA A 118 1.10 -7.22 16.57
CA ALA A 118 2.49 -7.49 16.22
C ALA A 118 3.17 -6.25 15.62
N ALA A 119 4.43 -6.02 16.00
CA ALA A 119 5.25 -4.94 15.49
C ALA A 119 6.68 -5.44 15.21
N PHE A 120 7.19 -5.15 14.02
CA PHE A 120 8.50 -5.60 13.55
C PHE A 120 9.29 -4.42 12.99
N SER A 121 10.60 -4.37 13.23
CA SER A 121 11.50 -3.45 12.53
C SER A 121 11.78 -3.98 11.12
N TYR A 122 11.78 -3.11 10.12
CA TYR A 122 12.12 -3.48 8.75
C TYR A 122 13.59 -3.87 8.65
N GLY A 123 13.89 -5.04 8.07
CA GLY A 123 15.25 -5.59 8.03
C GLY A 123 16.18 -4.99 6.96
N TYR A 124 15.67 -4.14 6.07
CA TYR A 124 16.41 -3.53 4.95
C TYR A 124 17.15 -4.51 4.03
N GLU A 125 16.69 -5.76 3.95
CA GLU A 125 17.27 -6.75 3.06
C GLU A 125 16.93 -6.43 1.60
N TYR A 126 17.97 -6.39 0.76
CA TYR A 126 17.81 -6.22 -0.68
C TYR A 126 17.38 -7.55 -1.31
N MET A 127 16.12 -7.64 -1.70
CA MET A 127 15.49 -8.81 -2.34
C MET A 127 15.56 -8.73 -3.88
N GLY A 128 16.00 -7.60 -4.44
CA GLY A 128 16.12 -7.36 -5.88
C GLY A 128 14.78 -7.16 -6.60
N LEU A 129 14.85 -7.07 -7.94
CA LEU A 129 13.67 -6.98 -8.82
C LEU A 129 13.05 -8.37 -9.08
N ASN A 130 12.89 -9.17 -8.03
CA ASN A 130 12.14 -10.41 -8.12
C ASN A 130 10.65 -10.07 -8.31
N GLY A 131 10.01 -10.73 -9.28
CA GLY A 131 8.60 -10.46 -9.59
C GLY A 131 7.75 -10.67 -8.33
N ARG A 132 7.02 -9.64 -7.90
CA ARG A 132 6.11 -9.75 -6.77
C ARG A 132 4.85 -10.49 -7.23
N LEU A 133 4.41 -11.49 -6.47
CA LEU A 133 3.15 -12.19 -6.72
C LEU A 133 1.96 -11.28 -6.40
N VAL A 134 0.84 -11.53 -7.08
CA VAL A 134 -0.42 -10.80 -6.82
C VAL A 134 -0.87 -11.06 -5.39
N ILE A 135 -1.11 -10.00 -4.64
CA ILE A 135 -1.60 -10.08 -3.27
C ILE A 135 -3.11 -10.35 -3.32
N THR A 136 -3.55 -11.38 -2.62
CA THR A 136 -4.95 -11.80 -2.57
C THR A 136 -5.40 -11.92 -1.11
N PRO A 137 -6.71 -11.90 -0.82
CA PRO A 137 -7.23 -12.07 0.54
C PRO A 137 -6.75 -13.37 1.22
N LEU A 138 -6.42 -14.41 0.45
CA LEU A 138 -5.82 -15.64 0.98
C LEU A 138 -4.39 -15.40 1.49
N THR A 139 -3.61 -14.59 0.76
CA THR A 139 -2.24 -14.24 1.15
C THR A 139 -2.24 -13.37 2.41
N ASP A 140 -3.20 -12.45 2.54
CA ASP A 140 -3.34 -11.62 3.74
C ASP A 140 -3.61 -12.44 4.99
N ARG A 141 -4.45 -13.48 4.88
CA ARG A 141 -4.70 -14.43 5.98
C ARG A 141 -3.45 -15.22 6.38
N ILE A 142 -2.62 -15.59 5.40
CA ILE A 142 -1.35 -16.26 5.68
C ILE A 142 -0.43 -15.32 6.46
N TYR A 143 -0.28 -14.05 6.03
CA TYR A 143 0.51 -13.07 6.76
C TYR A 143 -0.01 -12.84 8.18
N LEU A 144 -1.33 -12.70 8.34
CA LEU A 144 -1.96 -12.53 9.66
C LEU A 144 -1.72 -13.73 10.58
N THR A 145 -1.67 -14.95 10.04
CA THR A 145 -1.33 -16.14 10.82
C THR A 145 0.14 -16.17 11.20
N ILE A 146 1.04 -15.77 10.30
CA ILE A 146 2.50 -15.78 10.57
C ILE A 146 2.89 -14.72 11.60
N THR A 147 2.30 -13.54 11.54
CA THR A 147 2.68 -12.42 12.43
C THR A 147 2.07 -12.51 13.83
N GLN A 148 1.02 -13.31 14.01
CA GLN A 148 0.30 -13.45 15.27
C GLN A 148 0.70 -14.71 16.07
N VAL A 149 1.64 -15.51 15.57
CA VAL A 149 2.20 -16.70 16.25
C VAL A 149 3.32 -16.31 17.20
#